data_AF-A0A1W2BGW5-F1
#
_entry.id   AF-A0A1W2BGW5-F1
#
_cell.length_a   1.000
_cell.length_b   1.000
_cell.length_c   1.000
_cell.angle_alpha   90.00
_cell.angle_beta   90.00
_cell.angle_gamma   90.00
#
_symmetry.space_group_name_H-M   'P 1'
#
loop_
_entity.id
_entity.type
_entity.pdbx_description
1 polymer ?
#
loop_
_entity_poly.entity_id
_entity_poly.type
_entity_poly.pdbx_seq_one_letter_code
_entity_poly.pdbx_strand_id
1 'polypeptide(L)'
;MKIFFSFVLLSFITICNGQAKSVDIIDFYSWKASDGNKYEVMIVTEEFSETGETPATIRVKYARSNGIYNIVEFYSTMYHEYDEDSNLIIYLMADSEASFIQGAGTYSPDNFVLSYDENGYLISGLQADNNELDKVEEDTVYADMEAVEYGDGANMRILIKNFYTKADPLYTDLMNYTATFD
;
A
#
# COMPACT_ATOMS: atom_id res chain seq x y z
N MET A 1 -54.97 -13.09 -9.41
CA MET A 1 -54.32 -12.35 -8.31
C MET A 1 -53.53 -13.31 -7.46
N LYS A 2 -52.19 -13.24 -7.50
CA LYS A 2 -51.26 -13.43 -6.38
C LYS A 2 -49.85 -13.19 -6.91
N ILE A 3 -49.30 -12.05 -6.50
CA ILE A 3 -47.94 -11.58 -6.72
C ILE A 3 -47.01 -12.42 -5.84
N PHE A 4 -45.90 -12.91 -6.38
CA PHE A 4 -44.70 -13.29 -5.61
C PHE A 4 -43.49 -12.76 -6.39
N PHE A 5 -43.13 -11.51 -6.14
CA PHE A 5 -42.02 -11.10 -5.27
C PHE A 5 -40.65 -11.58 -5.77
N SER A 6 -40.02 -10.67 -6.50
CA SER A 6 -38.58 -10.53 -6.68
C SER A 6 -37.84 -10.88 -5.38
N PHE A 7 -36.94 -11.86 -5.45
CA PHE A 7 -35.91 -12.05 -4.44
C PHE A 7 -34.56 -11.85 -5.12
N VAL A 8 -34.06 -10.62 -4.93
CA VAL A 8 -32.70 -10.34 -4.44
C VAL A 8 -31.60 -11.09 -5.21
N LEU A 9 -31.07 -10.49 -6.28
CA LEU A 9 -29.83 -9.69 -6.17
C LEU A 9 -28.89 -10.33 -5.15
N LEU A 10 -28.26 -11.45 -5.51
CA LEU A 10 -27.04 -11.93 -4.90
C LEU A 10 -25.98 -10.86 -5.14
N SER A 11 -26.02 -9.84 -4.29
CA SER A 11 -24.90 -8.97 -4.00
C SER A 11 -23.80 -9.89 -3.51
N PHE A 12 -22.86 -10.17 -4.39
CA PHE A 12 -21.49 -10.52 -4.01
C PHE A 12 -20.95 -9.31 -3.24
N ILE A 13 -21.36 -9.17 -1.98
CA ILE A 13 -20.63 -8.38 -1.00
C ILE A 13 -19.48 -9.31 -0.61
N THR A 14 -18.48 -9.38 -1.50
CA THR A 14 -17.14 -9.75 -1.06
C THR A 14 -16.74 -8.63 -0.13
N ILE A 15 -16.86 -8.86 1.16
CA ILE A 15 -16.34 -7.96 2.18
C ILE A 15 -14.82 -8.08 2.06
N CYS A 16 -14.19 -7.24 1.25
CA CYS A 16 -12.75 -7.06 1.26
C CYS A 16 -12.41 -6.42 2.62
N ASN A 17 -12.10 -7.24 3.62
CA ASN A 17 -11.80 -6.79 4.97
C ASN A 17 -10.47 -6.01 5.08
N GLY A 18 -9.64 -5.97 4.02
CA GLY A 18 -8.33 -5.32 4.04
C GLY A 18 -8.25 -3.92 3.42
N GLN A 19 -9.33 -3.40 2.80
CA GLN A 19 -9.27 -2.07 2.19
C GLN A 19 -9.38 -0.96 3.26
N ALA A 20 -8.46 0.01 3.22
CA ALA A 20 -8.58 1.24 4.00
C ALA A 20 -9.86 2.01 3.60
N LYS A 21 -10.71 2.31 4.59
CA LYS A 21 -11.99 3.01 4.44
C LYS A 21 -11.87 4.51 4.66
N SER A 22 -10.82 4.95 5.36
CA SER A 22 -10.41 6.34 5.51
C SER A 22 -8.94 6.52 5.10
N VAL A 23 -8.55 7.78 4.90
CA VAL A 23 -7.17 8.18 4.60
C VAL A 23 -6.67 8.98 5.80
N ASP A 24 -5.94 8.31 6.68
CA ASP A 24 -5.40 8.94 7.89
C ASP A 24 -3.87 9.05 7.85
N ILE A 25 -3.20 8.17 7.12
CA ILE A 25 -1.76 8.22 6.87
C ILE A 25 -1.50 7.88 5.40
N ILE A 26 -0.59 8.65 4.79
CA ILE A 26 -0.08 8.42 3.44
C ILE A 26 1.44 8.50 3.47
N ASP A 27 2.10 7.49 2.92
CA ASP A 27 3.55 7.52 2.70
C ASP A 27 3.97 6.96 1.34
N PHE A 28 5.18 7.33 0.92
CA PHE A 28 5.74 7.02 -0.38
C PHE A 28 7.15 6.45 -0.25
N TYR A 29 7.43 5.39 -1.00
CA TYR A 29 8.76 4.79 -1.05
C TYR A 29 9.12 4.39 -2.47
N SER A 30 10.40 4.06 -2.67
CA SER A 30 10.85 3.40 -3.88
C SER A 30 11.89 2.34 -3.55
N TRP A 31 11.96 1.31 -4.39
CA TRP A 31 13.03 0.31 -4.32
C TRP A 31 13.48 -0.07 -5.73
N LYS A 32 14.61 -0.76 -5.79
CA LYS A 32 15.13 -1.34 -7.03
C LYS A 32 15.28 -2.83 -6.85
N ALA A 33 14.54 -3.60 -7.65
CA ALA A 33 14.63 -5.05 -7.63
C ALA A 33 15.96 -5.54 -8.21
N SER A 34 16.29 -6.81 -7.94
CA SER A 34 17.53 -7.45 -8.40
C SER A 34 17.67 -7.52 -9.92
N ASP A 35 16.55 -7.49 -10.65
CA ASP A 35 16.50 -7.41 -12.11
C ASP A 35 16.80 -5.99 -12.66
N GLY A 36 16.98 -5.01 -11.77
CA GLY A 36 17.27 -3.62 -12.08
C GLY A 36 16.04 -2.74 -12.29
N ASN A 37 14.83 -3.28 -12.23
CA ASN A 37 13.60 -2.50 -12.35
C ASN A 37 13.39 -1.64 -11.11
N LYS A 38 12.97 -0.39 -11.33
CA LYS A 38 12.61 0.55 -10.26
C LYS A 38 11.09 0.50 -10.03
N TYR A 39 10.73 0.46 -8.75
CA TYR A 39 9.37 0.46 -8.28
C TYR A 39 9.15 1.67 -7.38
N GLU A 40 7.96 2.23 -7.45
CA GLU A 40 7.47 3.29 -6.58
C GLU A 40 6.24 2.74 -5.87
N VAL A 41 6.11 2.97 -4.57
CA VAL A 41 4.95 2.55 -3.78
C VAL A 41 4.34 3.73 -3.05
N MET A 42 3.02 3.70 -2.98
CA MET A 42 2.22 4.55 -2.13
C MET A 42 1.43 3.67 -1.17
N ILE A 43 1.59 3.93 0.12
CA ILE A 43 0.86 3.26 1.19
C ILE A 43 -0.18 4.24 1.71
N VAL A 44 -1.42 3.75 1.86
CA VAL A 44 -2.54 4.48 2.44
C VAL A 44 -3.11 3.63 3.56
N THR A 45 -3.14 4.16 4.78
CA THR A 45 -3.68 3.44 5.93
C THR A 45 -4.59 4.33 6.76
N GLU A 46 -5.44 3.68 7.54
CA GLU A 46 -6.17 4.30 8.64
C GLU A 46 -5.23 4.54 9.84
N GLU A 47 -5.68 5.27 10.86
CA GLU A 47 -4.94 5.41 12.12
C GLU A 47 -4.70 4.04 12.77
N PHE A 48 -3.60 3.92 13.53
CA PHE A 48 -3.28 2.69 14.26
C PHE A 48 -4.44 2.27 15.16
N SER A 49 -4.98 1.08 14.90
CA SER A 49 -6.04 0.53 15.74
C SER A 49 -5.48 0.08 17.09
N GLU A 50 -6.26 0.31 18.16
CA GLU A 50 -5.96 -0.24 19.49
C GLU A 50 -5.95 -1.77 19.50
N THR A 51 -6.59 -2.40 18.50
CA THR A 51 -6.63 -3.85 18.31
C THR A 51 -5.37 -4.41 17.65
N GLY A 52 -4.44 -3.56 17.20
CA GLY A 52 -3.14 -3.94 16.64
C GLY A 52 -3.16 -4.22 15.13
N GLU A 53 -4.34 -4.36 14.51
CA GLU A 53 -4.51 -4.61 13.07
C GLU A 53 -5.18 -3.41 12.41
N THR A 54 -4.57 -2.86 11.37
CA THR A 54 -5.11 -1.69 10.66
C THR A 54 -5.14 -1.96 9.14
N PRO A 55 -6.28 -1.78 8.46
CA PRO A 55 -6.34 -1.96 7.01
C PRO A 55 -5.48 -0.94 6.26
N ALA A 56 -4.79 -1.40 5.22
CA ALA A 56 -3.97 -0.58 4.34
C ALA A 56 -4.27 -0.89 2.87
N THR A 57 -4.27 0.15 2.04
CA THR A 57 -4.30 0.04 0.58
C THR A 57 -2.94 0.43 0.03
N ILE A 58 -2.34 -0.46 -0.75
CA ILE A 58 -1.01 -0.27 -1.32
C ILE A 58 -1.13 -0.18 -2.84
N ARG A 59 -0.53 0.85 -3.43
CA ARG A 59 -0.35 0.92 -4.89
C ARG A 59 1.13 0.88 -5.24
N VAL A 60 1.50 -0.04 -6.12
CA VAL A 60 2.85 -0.14 -6.68
C VAL A 60 2.84 0.25 -8.15
N LYS A 61 3.76 1.14 -8.52
CA LYS A 61 3.98 1.60 -9.88
C LYS A 61 5.36 1.16 -10.36
N TYR A 62 5.41 0.61 -11.56
CA TYR A 62 6.66 0.16 -12.18
C TYR A 62 6.56 0.21 -13.70
N ALA A 63 7.71 0.36 -14.37
CA ALA A 63 7.81 0.28 -15.82
C ALA A 63 8.17 -1.14 -16.25
N ARG A 64 7.52 -1.65 -17.29
CA ARG A 64 8.02 -2.82 -18.02
C ARG A 64 9.14 -2.42 -18.98
N SER A 65 9.89 -3.42 -19.45
CA SER A 65 10.97 -3.25 -20.43
C SER A 65 10.56 -2.53 -21.73
N ASN A 66 9.26 -2.48 -22.04
CA ASN A 66 8.70 -1.73 -23.17
C ASN A 66 8.39 -0.25 -22.87
N GLY A 67 8.73 0.25 -21.68
CA GLY A 67 8.49 1.63 -21.24
C GLY A 67 7.05 1.92 -20.81
N ILE A 68 6.17 0.93 -20.78
CA ILE A 68 4.78 1.09 -20.31
C ILE A 68 4.74 0.93 -18.79
N TYR A 69 4.18 1.93 -18.12
CA TYR A 69 3.94 1.88 -16.68
C TYR A 69 2.70 1.04 -16.37
N ASN A 70 2.85 0.15 -15.38
CA ASN A 70 1.73 -0.48 -14.71
C ASN A 70 1.56 0.12 -13.32
N ILE A 71 0.31 0.10 -12.85
CA ILE A 71 -0.04 0.39 -11.47
C ILE A 71 -0.89 -0.77 -10.99
N VAL A 72 -0.44 -1.40 -9.92
CA VAL A 72 -1.15 -2.48 -9.24
C VAL A 72 -1.61 -2.01 -7.87
N GLU A 73 -2.78 -2.45 -7.45
CA GLU A 73 -3.36 -2.19 -6.13
C GLU A 73 -3.60 -3.53 -5.43
N PHE A 74 -3.24 -3.58 -4.16
CA PHE A 74 -3.59 -4.68 -3.28
C PHE A 74 -3.86 -4.16 -1.88
N TYR A 75 -4.57 -4.98 -1.11
CA TYR A 75 -4.89 -4.69 0.29
C TYR A 75 -3.87 -5.36 1.20
N SER A 76 -3.66 -4.76 2.36
CA SER A 76 -2.70 -5.23 3.35
C SER A 76 -3.26 -5.03 4.76
N THR A 77 -2.83 -5.85 5.69
CA THR A 77 -3.03 -5.63 7.12
C THR A 77 -1.75 -5.10 7.71
N MET A 78 -1.85 -3.92 8.33
CA MET A 78 -0.75 -3.27 9.04
C MET A 78 -0.75 -3.72 10.50
N TYR A 79 0.44 -4.12 10.97
CA TYR A 79 0.77 -4.40 12.37
C TYR A 79 1.89 -3.45 12.80
N HIS A 80 1.99 -3.19 14.09
CA HIS A 80 3.10 -2.43 14.63
C HIS A 80 3.59 -2.97 15.96
N GLU A 81 4.88 -2.78 16.24
CA GLU A 81 5.51 -3.00 17.54
C GLU A 81 6.57 -1.94 17.81
N TYR A 82 7.11 -1.95 19.02
CA TYR A 82 8.25 -1.13 19.40
C TYR A 82 9.41 -2.03 19.79
N ASP A 83 10.61 -1.72 19.29
CA ASP A 83 11.82 -2.44 19.66
C ASP A 83 12.37 -2.01 21.04
N GLU A 84 13.50 -2.60 21.44
CA GLU A 84 14.16 -2.28 22.73
C GLU A 84 14.60 -0.81 22.85
N ASP A 85 14.84 -0.16 21.71
CA ASP A 85 15.25 1.25 21.60
C ASP A 85 14.04 2.20 21.40
N SER A 86 12.82 1.68 21.53
CA SER A 86 11.55 2.41 21.31
C SER A 86 11.35 2.91 19.88
N ASN A 87 12.02 2.31 18.90
CA ASN A 87 11.74 2.56 17.49
C ASN A 87 10.44 1.86 17.10
N LEU A 88 9.62 2.53 16.28
CA LEU A 88 8.39 1.97 15.74
C LEU A 88 8.73 1.04 14.57
N ILE A 89 8.29 -0.20 14.63
CA ILE A 89 8.37 -1.15 13.52
C ILE A 89 6.96 -1.40 12.99
N ILE A 90 6.76 -1.18 11.69
CA ILE A 90 5.51 -1.38 10.98
C ILE A 90 5.68 -2.56 10.02
N TYR A 91 4.76 -3.51 10.10
CA TYR A 91 4.65 -4.63 9.16
C TYR A 91 3.40 -4.45 8.31
N LEU A 92 3.56 -4.47 6.99
CA LEU A 92 2.46 -4.45 6.03
C LEU A 92 2.40 -5.81 5.35
N MET A 93 1.47 -6.64 5.81
CA MET A 93 1.27 -8.00 5.29
C MET A 93 0.21 -7.96 4.20
N ALA A 94 0.59 -8.21 2.96
CA ALA A 94 -0.32 -8.16 1.82
C ALA A 94 -1.30 -9.33 1.82
N ASP A 95 -2.51 -9.08 1.34
CA ASP A 95 -3.44 -10.14 0.97
C ASP A 95 -2.95 -10.85 -0.31
N SER A 96 -3.57 -11.97 -0.64
CA SER A 96 -3.20 -12.87 -1.73
C SER A 96 -3.47 -12.31 -3.14
N GLU A 97 -4.29 -11.27 -3.27
CA GLU A 97 -4.74 -10.77 -4.56
C GLU A 97 -4.26 -9.34 -4.85
N ALA A 98 -3.76 -9.12 -6.06
CA ALA A 98 -3.49 -7.80 -6.64
C ALA A 98 -4.38 -7.55 -7.86
N SER A 99 -4.79 -6.30 -8.03
CA SER A 99 -5.57 -5.82 -9.16
C SER A 99 -4.76 -4.80 -9.98
N PHE A 100 -4.89 -4.86 -11.32
CA PHE A 100 -4.27 -3.85 -12.18
C PHE A 100 -5.20 -2.65 -12.32
N ILE A 101 -4.74 -1.49 -11.82
CA ILE A 101 -5.41 -0.20 -12.01
C ILE A 101 -4.98 0.42 -13.34
N GLN A 102 -3.72 0.20 -13.71
CA GLN A 102 -3.18 0.59 -15.02
C GLN A 102 -2.34 -0.55 -15.60
N GLY A 103 -2.56 -0.86 -16.87
CA GLY A 103 -1.88 -1.96 -17.56
C GLY A 103 -2.57 -3.31 -17.32
N ALA A 104 -1.85 -4.41 -17.54
CA ALA A 104 -2.38 -5.76 -17.38
C ALA A 104 -1.27 -6.80 -17.20
N GLY A 105 -1.51 -7.86 -16.42
CA GLY A 105 -0.60 -8.99 -16.27
C GLY A 105 -0.88 -9.78 -15.00
N THR A 106 0.18 -10.36 -14.44
CA THR A 106 0.19 -10.99 -13.12
C THR A 106 1.09 -10.19 -12.20
N TYR A 107 0.74 -10.12 -10.93
CA TYR A 107 1.53 -9.47 -9.89
C TYR A 107 1.35 -10.26 -8.59
N SER A 108 2.45 -10.57 -7.93
CA SER A 108 2.46 -11.13 -6.57
C SER A 108 2.49 -9.94 -5.62
N PRO A 109 1.49 -9.75 -4.74
CA PRO A 109 1.50 -8.68 -3.74
C PRO A 109 2.79 -8.69 -2.91
N ASP A 110 3.29 -7.53 -2.51
CA ASP A 110 4.52 -7.41 -1.74
C ASP A 110 4.22 -7.12 -0.28
N ASN A 111 5.07 -7.64 0.60
CA ASN A 111 5.07 -7.31 2.01
C ASN A 111 6.15 -6.29 2.31
N PHE A 112 5.92 -5.46 3.33
CA PHE A 112 6.86 -4.40 3.69
C PHE A 112 7.10 -4.38 5.20
N VAL A 113 8.34 -4.05 5.56
CA VAL A 113 8.73 -3.77 6.96
C VAL A 113 9.39 -2.40 6.99
N LEU A 114 8.85 -1.49 7.79
CA LEU A 114 9.32 -0.11 7.90
C LEU A 114 9.67 0.17 9.37
N SER A 115 10.87 0.66 9.62
CA SER A 115 11.33 1.02 10.97
C SER A 115 11.55 2.52 11.06
N TYR A 116 11.02 3.15 12.10
CA TYR A 116 11.12 4.58 12.36
C TYR A 116 11.70 4.85 13.74
N ASP A 117 12.50 5.90 13.84
CA ASP A 117 12.93 6.40 15.14
C ASP A 117 11.80 7.10 15.90
N GLU A 118 12.06 7.46 17.15
CA GLU A 118 11.11 8.19 18.01
C GLU A 118 10.66 9.56 17.46
N ASN A 119 11.39 10.11 16.46
CA ASN A 119 11.08 11.38 15.82
C ASN A 119 10.29 11.18 14.51
N GLY A 120 10.02 9.94 14.10
CA GLY A 120 9.32 9.60 12.87
C GLY A 120 10.21 9.59 11.62
N TYR A 121 11.54 9.54 11.77
CA TYR A 121 12.44 9.36 10.63
C TYR A 121 12.60 7.88 10.30
N LEU A 122 12.52 7.53 9.02
CA LEU A 122 12.75 6.17 8.55
C LEU A 122 14.21 5.77 8.82
N ILE A 123 14.39 4.72 9.63
CA ILE A 123 15.68 4.06 9.89
C ILE A 123 15.97 3.05 8.79
N SER A 124 14.98 2.22 8.44
CA SER A 124 15.08 1.21 7.40
C SER A 124 13.71 0.90 6.80
N GLY A 125 13.70 0.55 5.52
CA GLY A 125 12.53 0.02 4.83
C GLY A 125 12.93 -1.18 4.01
N LEU A 126 12.17 -2.26 4.12
CA LEU A 126 12.43 -3.53 3.45
C LEU A 126 11.18 -3.97 2.69
N GLN A 127 11.37 -4.36 1.43
CA GLN A 127 10.36 -5.05 0.63
C GLN A 127 10.70 -6.53 0.55
N ALA A 128 9.70 -7.38 0.78
CA ALA A 128 9.76 -8.82 0.57
C ALA A 128 8.64 -9.24 -0.40
N ASP A 129 9.00 -9.92 -1.50
CA ASP A 129 7.97 -10.56 -2.34
C ASP A 129 7.26 -11.62 -1.49
N ASN A 130 5.96 -11.80 -1.67
CA ASN A 130 5.19 -12.84 -0.97
C ASN A 130 5.85 -14.23 -1.08
N ASN A 131 6.49 -14.54 -2.22
CA ASN A 131 7.23 -15.80 -2.39
C ASN A 131 8.50 -15.90 -1.54
N GLU A 132 9.06 -14.77 -1.08
CA GLU A 132 10.25 -14.71 -0.23
C GLU A 132 9.90 -14.98 1.24
N LEU A 133 8.66 -14.71 1.66
CA LEU A 133 8.20 -14.99 3.02
C LEU A 133 7.96 -16.48 3.29
N ASP A 134 7.76 -17.28 2.25
CA ASP A 134 7.64 -18.75 2.36
C ASP A 134 8.99 -19.45 2.52
N LYS A 135 10.10 -18.72 2.42
CA LYS A 135 11.46 -19.26 2.57
C LYS A 135 11.85 -19.33 4.05
N VAL A 136 12.84 -20.18 4.33
CA VAL A 136 13.52 -20.14 5.64
C VAL A 136 14.19 -18.78 5.79
N GLU A 137 14.20 -18.20 6.99
CA GLU A 137 14.67 -16.83 7.26
C GLU A 137 16.07 -16.53 6.69
N GLU A 138 16.97 -17.51 6.66
CA GLU A 138 18.32 -17.39 6.10
C GLU A 138 18.35 -17.20 4.57
N ASP A 139 17.26 -17.54 3.88
CA ASP A 139 17.12 -17.52 2.41
C ASP A 139 16.19 -16.39 1.91
N THR A 140 15.55 -15.63 2.81
CA THR A 140 14.65 -14.52 2.45
C THR A 140 15.46 -13.35 1.92
N VAL A 141 15.18 -12.94 0.69
CA VAL A 141 15.83 -11.77 0.08
C VAL A 141 14.93 -10.55 0.22
N TYR A 142 15.44 -9.54 0.92
CA TYR A 142 14.80 -8.23 1.03
C TYR A 142 15.42 -7.25 0.04
N ALA A 143 14.60 -6.35 -0.50
CA ALA A 143 15.07 -5.16 -1.20
C ALA A 143 15.00 -3.94 -0.28
N ASP A 144 16.10 -3.17 -0.22
CA ASP A 144 16.12 -1.91 0.51
C ASP A 144 15.20 -0.88 -0.15
N MET A 145 14.40 -0.22 0.68
CA MET A 145 13.49 0.83 0.29
C MET A 145 14.01 2.19 0.73
N GLU A 146 13.75 3.20 -0.09
CA GLU A 146 14.05 4.60 0.19
C GLU A 146 12.75 5.38 0.34
N ALA A 147 12.63 6.19 1.40
CA ALA A 147 11.53 7.13 1.56
C ALA A 147 11.55 8.17 0.44
N VAL A 148 10.37 8.52 -0.08
CA VAL A 148 10.19 9.59 -1.05
C VAL A 148 9.60 10.80 -0.34
N GLU A 149 10.45 11.79 -0.08
CA GLU A 149 10.04 13.03 0.58
C GLU A 149 9.10 13.86 -0.30
N TYR A 150 8.03 14.38 0.30
CA TYR A 150 7.14 15.36 -0.31
C TYR A 150 7.32 16.78 0.26
N GLY A 151 7.64 16.91 1.55
CA GLY A 151 7.92 18.21 2.19
C GLY A 151 6.70 19.12 2.42
N ASP A 152 5.78 19.22 1.45
CA ASP A 152 4.56 20.03 1.53
C ASP A 152 3.36 19.35 0.82
N GLY A 153 2.15 19.89 1.05
CA GLY A 153 0.92 19.39 0.45
C GLY A 153 0.90 19.48 -1.09
N ALA A 154 1.59 20.45 -1.69
CA ALA A 154 1.63 20.62 -3.15
C ALA A 154 2.41 19.49 -3.84
N ASN A 155 3.58 19.14 -3.30
CA ASN A 155 4.39 18.03 -3.75
C ASN A 155 3.71 16.69 -3.46
N MET A 156 3.05 16.54 -2.31
CA MET A 156 2.27 15.34 -2.00
C MET A 156 1.17 15.11 -3.06
N ARG A 157 0.45 16.17 -3.48
CA ARG A 157 -0.53 16.07 -4.58
C ARG A 157 0.09 15.67 -5.91
N ILE A 158 1.36 16.02 -6.18
CA ILE A 158 2.07 15.58 -7.38
C ILE A 158 2.36 14.08 -7.29
N LEU A 159 2.87 13.60 -6.14
CA LEU A 159 3.14 12.18 -5.92
C LEU A 159 1.86 11.34 -6.03
N ILE A 160 0.76 11.75 -5.39
CA ILE A 160 -0.53 11.02 -5.47
C ILE A 160 -1.00 10.87 -6.91
N LYS A 161 -0.84 11.89 -7.76
CA LYS A 161 -1.23 11.85 -9.18
C LYS A 161 -0.41 10.86 -10.01
N ASN A 162 0.72 10.37 -9.49
CA ASN A 162 1.45 9.27 -10.13
C ASN A 162 0.77 7.91 -9.92
N PHE A 163 -0.10 7.78 -8.91
CA PHE A 163 -0.76 6.53 -8.53
C PHE A 163 -2.27 6.55 -8.71
N TYR A 164 -2.90 7.72 -8.54
CA TYR A 164 -4.35 7.89 -8.55
C TYR A 164 -4.81 8.94 -9.56
N THR A 165 -5.97 8.67 -10.14
CA THR A 165 -6.73 9.54 -11.04
C THR A 165 -8.01 10.02 -10.35
N LYS A 166 -8.64 11.07 -10.89
CA LYS A 166 -9.92 11.58 -10.38
C LYS A 166 -11.08 10.58 -10.43
N ALA A 167 -10.92 9.48 -11.16
CA ALA A 167 -11.94 8.43 -11.25
C ALA A 167 -11.80 7.40 -10.12
N ASP A 168 -10.67 7.38 -9.41
CA ASP A 168 -10.44 6.44 -8.31
C ASP A 168 -11.25 6.82 -7.07
N PRO A 169 -11.87 5.85 -6.36
CA PRO A 169 -12.71 6.14 -5.20
C PRO A 169 -12.03 6.94 -4.09
N LEU A 170 -10.75 6.64 -3.80
CA LEU A 170 -9.97 7.31 -2.74
C LEU A 170 -9.43 8.67 -3.16
N TYR A 171 -9.50 9.08 -4.43
CA TYR A 171 -8.79 10.26 -4.92
C TYR A 171 -9.19 11.54 -4.17
N THR A 172 -10.48 11.75 -3.93
CA THR A 172 -10.97 12.95 -3.23
C THR A 172 -10.44 13.00 -1.80
N ASP A 173 -10.47 11.88 -1.08
CA ASP A 173 -10.02 11.81 0.30
C ASP A 173 -8.51 12.02 0.40
N LEU A 174 -7.74 11.45 -0.54
CA LEU A 174 -6.30 11.71 -0.68
C LEU A 174 -5.99 13.19 -0.92
N MET A 175 -6.76 13.87 -1.78
CA MET A 175 -6.59 15.31 -2.01
C MET A 175 -6.95 16.14 -0.77
N ASN A 176 -7.99 15.76 -0.03
CA ASN A 176 -8.38 16.41 1.21
C ASN A 176 -7.29 16.25 2.29
N TYR A 177 -6.72 15.05 2.42
CA TYR A 177 -5.59 14.79 3.31
C TYR A 177 -4.41 15.73 3.02
N THR A 178 -4.05 15.93 1.75
CA THR A 178 -2.92 16.83 1.42
C THR A 178 -3.12 18.28 1.86
N ALA A 179 -4.36 18.73 2.04
CA ALA A 179 -4.66 20.09 2.45
C ALA A 179 -4.32 20.37 3.92
N THR A 180 -4.06 19.33 4.73
CA THR A 180 -3.56 19.50 6.11
C THR A 180 -2.07 19.85 6.17
N PHE A 181 -1.37 19.80 5.02
CA PHE A 181 0.07 20.08 4.87
C PHE A 181 0.35 21.35 4.03
N ASP A 182 -0.68 22.17 3.79
CA ASP A 182 -0.59 23.44 3.04
C ASP A 182 -0.27 24.65 3.95
#